data_AF-A0A6S7IBM9-F1
#
_entry.id   AF-A0A6S7IBM9-F1
#
_cell.length_a   1.000
_cell.length_b   1.000
_cell.length_c   1.000
_cell.angle_alpha   90.00
_cell.angle_beta   90.00
_cell.angle_gamma   90.00
#
_symmetry.space_group_name_H-M   'P 1'
#
loop_
_entity.id
_entity.type
_entity.pdbx_description
1 polymer ?
#
loop_
_entity_poly.entity_id
_entity_poly.type
_entity_poly.pdbx_seq_one_letter_code
_entity_poly.pdbx_strand_id
1 'polypeptide(L)'
;MSESKSTTQSMYDAKTIIFRVFTVLVYIAFGSAIFHLLEKDEAASEVAKFEENYNKTMTSILRRFILNETDMKIIMTEIRGTFLQEVFPKEWDITGGVNITIQAITTIGYGNTAPRTVAGRMFLIIYATIGIPLMAMMLMTLGEKLKHMIRSSIISFERKILKRSRPRDIQRKSVVAVFVITAVLLCFISAIGTIIENWDFSLALYVWFVTMTTIGFGDYVPQGIASSLCGHYITT
;
A
#
# COMPACT_ATOMS: atom_id res chain seq x y z
N MET A 1 -32.02 37.20 -21.17
CA MET A 1 -32.09 35.74 -20.92
C MET A 1 -30.72 35.06 -20.80
N SER A 2 -29.61 35.81 -20.84
CA SER A 2 -28.22 35.33 -20.66
C SER A 2 -27.69 35.44 -19.23
N GLU A 3 -28.28 36.32 -18.39
CA GLU A 3 -27.82 36.57 -17.03
C GLU A 3 -28.21 35.47 -16.03
N SER A 4 -29.39 34.84 -16.19
CA SER A 4 -29.83 33.80 -15.23
C SER A 4 -29.06 32.47 -15.35
N LYS A 5 -28.44 32.18 -16.51
CA LYS A 5 -27.53 31.01 -16.65
C LYS A 5 -26.17 31.23 -15.99
N SER A 6 -25.72 32.48 -15.87
CA SER A 6 -24.43 32.84 -15.27
C SER A 6 -24.42 32.59 -13.75
N THR A 7 -25.50 32.94 -13.05
CA THR A 7 -25.62 32.70 -11.60
C THR A 7 -25.85 31.22 -11.25
N THR A 8 -26.53 30.47 -12.13
CA THR A 8 -26.85 29.04 -11.91
C THR A 8 -25.63 28.11 -12.08
N GLN A 9 -24.58 28.60 -12.75
CA GLN A 9 -23.33 27.89 -13.00
C GLN A 9 -22.18 28.36 -12.08
N SER A 10 -22.35 29.53 -11.46
CA SER A 10 -21.43 30.12 -10.46
C SER A 10 -21.43 29.39 -9.11
N MET A 11 -22.38 28.50 -8.90
CA MET A 11 -22.64 27.85 -7.63
C MET A 11 -22.95 26.38 -7.93
N TYR A 12 -21.94 25.50 -7.98
CA TYR A 12 -22.19 24.15 -7.47
C TYR A 12 -22.81 24.38 -6.08
N ASP A 13 -24.12 24.10 -5.95
CA ASP A 13 -24.96 24.57 -4.85
C ASP A 13 -24.18 24.46 -3.54
N ALA A 14 -23.84 25.57 -2.88
CA ALA A 14 -22.98 25.56 -1.69
C ALA A 14 -23.51 24.55 -0.65
N LYS A 15 -24.84 24.35 -0.64
CA LYS A 15 -25.54 23.31 0.11
C LYS A 15 -25.10 21.89 -0.26
N THR A 16 -24.95 21.57 -1.54
CA THR A 16 -24.44 20.27 -2.02
C THR A 16 -22.98 20.04 -1.59
N ILE A 17 -22.13 21.06 -1.65
CA ILE A 17 -20.74 20.96 -1.19
C ILE A 17 -20.70 20.73 0.33
N ILE A 18 -21.43 21.55 1.09
CA ILE A 18 -21.54 21.41 2.56
C ILE A 18 -22.07 20.02 2.93
N PHE A 19 -23.10 19.53 2.24
CA PHE A 19 -23.65 18.20 2.47
C PHE A 19 -22.62 17.09 2.19
N ARG A 20 -21.85 17.18 1.10
CA ARG A 20 -20.79 16.21 0.78
C ARG A 20 -19.66 16.23 1.82
N VAL A 21 -19.22 17.42 2.23
CA VAL A 21 -18.20 17.57 3.29
C VAL A 21 -18.71 16.96 4.59
N PHE A 22 -19.93 17.30 5.01
CA PHE A 22 -20.56 16.72 6.19
C PHE A 22 -20.63 15.20 6.12
N THR A 23 -21.05 14.65 4.97
CA THR A 23 -21.11 13.19 4.74
C THR A 23 -19.73 12.54 4.91
N VAL A 24 -18.67 13.14 4.37
CA VAL A 24 -17.29 12.65 4.53
C VAL A 24 -16.85 12.70 5.99
N LEU A 25 -17.15 13.78 6.71
CA LEU A 25 -16.82 13.90 8.13
C LEU A 25 -17.52 12.83 8.98
N VAL A 26 -18.80 12.56 8.71
CA VAL A 26 -19.54 11.48 9.37
C VAL A 26 -18.92 10.12 9.06
N TYR A 27 -18.52 9.89 7.80
CA TYR A 27 -17.86 8.65 7.40
C TYR A 27 -16.51 8.45 8.11
N ILE A 28 -15.70 9.52 8.24
CA ILE A 28 -14.44 9.50 8.99
C ILE A 28 -14.68 9.21 10.47
N ALA A 29 -15.66 9.89 11.09
CA ALA A 29 -15.99 9.68 12.50
C ALA A 29 -16.46 8.24 12.77
N PHE A 30 -17.30 7.69 11.88
CA PHE A 30 -17.72 6.30 11.94
C PHE A 30 -16.53 5.34 11.82
N GLY A 31 -15.66 5.53 10.82
CA GLY A 31 -14.46 4.70 10.64
C GLY A 31 -13.52 4.77 11.85
N SER A 32 -13.29 5.98 12.39
CA SER A 32 -12.47 6.19 13.60
C SER A 32 -13.03 5.46 14.81
N ALA A 33 -14.35 5.50 15.04
CA ALA A 33 -14.98 4.77 16.13
C ALA A 33 -14.82 3.26 15.98
N ILE A 34 -15.01 2.72 14.76
CA ILE A 34 -14.84 1.28 14.49
C ILE A 34 -13.39 0.85 14.71
N PHE A 35 -12.40 1.57 14.17
CA PHE A 35 -10.99 1.25 14.40
C PHE A 35 -10.62 1.33 15.88
N HIS A 36 -11.08 2.35 16.61
CA HIS A 36 -10.83 2.44 18.04
C HIS A 36 -11.41 1.22 18.79
N LEU A 37 -12.60 0.77 18.43
CA LEU A 37 -13.21 -0.41 19.07
C LEU A 37 -12.48 -1.72 18.75
N LEU A 38 -11.95 -1.86 17.53
CA LEU A 38 -11.28 -3.07 17.08
C LEU A 38 -9.82 -3.15 17.58
N GLU A 39 -9.10 -2.03 17.59
CA GLU A 39 -7.64 -2.02 17.78
C GLU A 39 -7.19 -1.68 19.21
N LYS A 40 -8.02 -0.97 20.01
CA LYS A 40 -7.55 -0.42 21.31
C LYS A 40 -7.04 -1.49 22.28
N ASP A 41 -7.65 -2.67 22.29
CA ASP A 41 -7.35 -3.72 23.28
C ASP A 41 -6.06 -4.45 22.89
N GLU A 42 -5.89 -4.78 21.60
CA GLU A 42 -4.65 -5.40 21.11
C GLU A 42 -3.47 -4.40 21.16
N ALA A 43 -3.69 -3.13 20.82
CA ALA A 43 -2.66 -2.11 20.93
C ALA A 43 -2.20 -1.90 22.38
N ALA A 44 -3.13 -1.91 23.35
CA ALA A 44 -2.77 -1.84 24.77
C ALA A 44 -1.99 -3.08 25.24
N SER A 45 -2.37 -4.26 24.75
CA SER A 45 -1.68 -5.53 25.01
C SER A 45 -0.26 -5.54 24.43
N GLU A 46 -0.08 -5.04 23.22
CA GLU A 46 1.23 -4.94 22.55
C GLU A 46 2.17 -3.99 23.29
N VAL A 47 1.69 -2.81 23.70
CA VAL A 47 2.46 -1.87 24.52
C VAL A 47 2.85 -2.49 25.85
N ALA A 48 1.94 -3.19 26.53
CA ALA A 48 2.24 -3.87 27.79
C ALA A 48 3.30 -4.98 27.62
N LYS A 49 3.20 -5.79 26.56
CA LYS A 49 4.21 -6.82 26.22
C LYS A 49 5.57 -6.19 25.92
N PHE A 50 5.58 -5.07 25.19
CA PHE A 50 6.80 -4.35 24.86
C PHE A 50 7.47 -3.78 26.12
N GLU A 51 6.71 -3.13 26.99
CA GLU A 51 7.23 -2.62 28.27
C GLU A 51 7.75 -3.74 29.17
N GLU A 52 7.05 -4.88 29.23
CA GLU A 52 7.51 -6.05 29.99
C GLU A 52 8.82 -6.60 29.41
N ASN A 53 8.92 -6.75 28.09
CA ASN A 53 10.11 -7.26 27.42
C ASN A 53 11.30 -6.30 27.57
N TYR A 54 11.06 -4.99 27.45
CA TYR A 54 12.04 -3.94 27.70
C TYR A 54 12.55 -4.00 29.14
N ASN A 55 11.64 -4.07 30.13
CA ASN A 55 12.00 -4.12 31.54
C ASN A 55 12.75 -5.41 31.91
N LYS A 56 12.36 -6.55 31.35
CA LYS A 56 13.09 -7.82 31.50
C LYS A 56 14.50 -7.74 30.93
N THR A 57 14.63 -7.23 29.70
CA THR A 57 15.92 -7.06 29.02
C THR A 57 16.81 -6.09 29.80
N MET A 58 16.29 -4.93 30.19
CA MET A 58 17.00 -3.93 30.98
C MET A 58 17.44 -4.49 32.34
N THR A 59 16.57 -5.21 33.03
CA THR A 59 16.91 -5.84 34.32
C THR A 59 18.00 -6.90 34.16
N SER A 60 17.96 -7.68 33.07
CA SER A 60 19.01 -8.66 32.77
C SER A 60 20.36 -8.01 32.46
N ILE A 61 20.35 -6.86 31.77
CA ILE A 61 21.55 -6.05 31.51
C ILE A 61 22.08 -5.46 32.82
N LEU A 62 21.21 -4.86 33.63
CA LEU A 62 21.59 -4.24 34.92
C LEU A 62 22.12 -5.27 35.93
N ARG A 63 21.55 -6.49 35.97
CA ARG A 63 22.10 -7.60 36.79
C ARG A 63 23.47 -8.07 36.29
N ARG A 64 23.72 -8.02 34.99
CA ARG A 64 25.03 -8.34 34.39
C ARG A 64 26.02 -7.17 34.48
N PHE A 65 25.57 -5.95 34.76
CA PHE A 65 26.40 -4.73 34.94
C PHE A 65 27.23 -4.71 36.23
N ILE A 66 27.25 -5.80 37.00
CA ILE A 66 28.28 -6.04 38.04
C ILE A 66 29.64 -6.45 37.39
N LEU A 67 29.74 -6.48 36.05
CA LEU A 67 30.93 -6.95 35.32
C LEU A 67 31.85 -5.84 34.77
N ASN A 68 33.13 -6.23 34.66
CA ASN A 68 34.32 -5.49 34.23
C ASN A 68 34.18 -4.82 32.83
N GLU A 69 34.99 -3.79 32.55
CA GLU A 69 34.98 -3.03 31.28
C GLU A 69 35.06 -3.89 29.99
N THR A 70 35.63 -5.10 30.08
CA THR A 70 35.84 -6.00 28.95
C THR A 70 34.54 -6.65 28.45
N ASP A 71 33.62 -7.00 29.35
CA ASP A 71 32.37 -7.69 29.01
C ASP A 71 31.35 -6.71 28.38
N MET A 72 31.40 -5.44 28.80
CA MET A 72 30.63 -4.34 28.21
C MET A 72 30.97 -4.10 26.74
N LYS A 73 32.25 -4.25 26.35
CA LYS A 73 32.66 -4.11 24.94
C LYS A 73 32.11 -5.23 24.06
N ILE A 74 32.04 -6.46 24.57
CA ILE A 74 31.51 -7.60 23.83
C ILE A 74 30.00 -7.44 23.61
N ILE A 75 29.25 -7.11 24.66
CA ILE A 75 27.80 -6.85 24.57
C ILE A 75 27.52 -5.66 23.64
N MET A 76 28.28 -4.56 23.74
CA MET A 76 28.12 -3.44 22.80
C MET A 76 28.46 -3.83 21.37
N THR A 77 29.41 -4.74 21.15
CA THR A 77 29.77 -5.20 19.80
C THR A 77 28.71 -6.14 19.22
N GLU A 78 28.10 -6.98 20.05
CA GLU A 78 27.05 -7.91 19.66
C GLU A 78 25.72 -7.18 19.45
N ILE A 79 25.32 -6.31 20.37
CA ILE A 79 24.18 -5.38 20.18
C ILE A 79 24.43 -4.52 18.94
N ARG A 80 25.65 -3.97 18.75
CA ARG A 80 25.97 -3.22 17.54
C ARG A 80 25.94 -4.11 16.29
N GLY A 81 26.34 -5.37 16.34
CA GLY A 81 26.27 -6.29 15.20
C GLY A 81 24.83 -6.56 14.76
N THR A 82 23.98 -6.96 15.71
CA THR A 82 22.55 -7.20 15.48
C THR A 82 21.83 -5.91 15.08
N PHE A 83 22.12 -4.81 15.77
CA PHE A 83 21.56 -3.49 15.46
C PHE A 83 22.03 -2.99 14.09
N LEU A 84 23.29 -3.16 13.70
CA LEU A 84 23.75 -2.73 12.37
C LEU A 84 23.11 -3.56 11.24
N GLN A 85 22.77 -4.83 11.47
CA GLN A 85 22.05 -5.65 10.49
C GLN A 85 20.56 -5.29 10.40
N GLU A 86 19.91 -4.99 11.52
CA GLU A 86 18.53 -4.50 11.53
C GLU A 86 18.40 -3.04 11.04
N VAL A 87 19.41 -2.20 11.28
CA VAL A 87 19.38 -0.75 10.94
C VAL A 87 19.92 -0.45 9.55
N PHE A 88 20.75 -1.33 8.99
CA PHE A 88 21.26 -1.23 7.62
C PHE A 88 21.00 -2.52 6.85
N PRO A 89 19.73 -2.87 6.56
CA PRO A 89 19.46 -3.80 5.48
C PRO A 89 20.16 -3.26 4.21
N LYS A 90 20.52 -4.16 3.30
CA LYS A 90 21.15 -3.80 2.02
C LYS A 90 20.10 -3.17 1.07
N GLU A 91 19.49 -2.05 1.51
CA GLU A 91 18.29 -1.39 0.96
C GLU A 91 18.51 -0.77 -0.44
N TRP A 92 19.76 -0.54 -0.84
CA TRP A 92 20.12 0.24 -2.03
C TRP A 92 20.84 -0.59 -3.09
N ASP A 93 20.50 -1.86 -3.24
CA ASP A 93 20.85 -2.61 -4.44
C ASP A 93 20.01 -2.14 -5.65
N ILE A 94 20.29 -2.67 -6.84
CA ILE A 94 19.57 -2.28 -8.06
C ILE A 94 18.06 -2.54 -7.91
N THR A 95 17.69 -3.65 -7.25
CA THR A 95 16.30 -4.02 -6.98
C THR A 95 15.61 -3.00 -6.07
N GLY A 96 16.25 -2.60 -4.98
CA GLY A 96 15.78 -1.54 -4.09
C GLY A 96 15.62 -0.20 -4.81
N GLY A 97 16.55 0.14 -5.70
CA GLY A 97 16.45 1.32 -6.57
C GLY A 97 15.24 1.29 -7.52
N VAL A 98 14.92 0.14 -8.10
CA VAL A 98 13.70 -0.04 -8.92
C VAL A 98 12.45 0.06 -8.05
N ASN A 99 12.45 -0.54 -6.86
CA ASN A 99 11.31 -0.51 -5.95
C ASN A 99 10.96 0.92 -5.52
N ILE A 100 11.94 1.73 -5.11
CA ILE A 100 11.67 3.12 -4.68
C ILE A 100 11.20 3.99 -5.85
N THR A 101 11.74 3.77 -7.05
CA THR A 101 11.34 4.55 -8.24
C THR A 101 9.93 4.19 -8.70
N ILE A 102 9.55 2.91 -8.69
CA ILE A 102 8.17 2.48 -8.93
C ILE A 102 7.24 3.09 -7.89
N GLN A 103 7.53 2.91 -6.58
CA GLN A 103 6.69 3.45 -5.50
C GLN A 103 6.49 4.97 -5.60
N ALA A 104 7.50 5.71 -6.06
CA ALA A 104 7.43 7.16 -6.23
C ALA A 104 6.49 7.57 -7.38
N ILE A 105 6.60 6.95 -8.56
CA ILE A 105 5.76 7.34 -9.72
C ILE A 105 4.35 6.77 -9.66
N THR A 106 4.14 5.64 -8.96
CA THR A 106 2.81 5.05 -8.72
C THR A 106 2.10 5.64 -7.52
N THR A 107 2.77 6.52 -6.77
CA THR A 107 2.29 7.13 -5.53
C THR A 107 1.84 6.12 -4.46
N ILE A 108 2.41 4.91 -4.46
CA ILE A 108 2.19 3.92 -3.40
C ILE A 108 2.94 4.35 -2.14
N GLY A 109 4.25 4.59 -2.27
CA GLY A 109 5.10 5.15 -1.22
C GLY A 109 4.99 4.49 0.16
N TYR A 110 5.33 3.20 0.30
CA TYR A 110 5.27 2.47 1.59
C TYR A 110 6.08 3.13 2.71
N GLY A 111 7.11 3.91 2.37
CA GLY A 111 7.94 4.60 3.37
C GLY A 111 8.98 3.71 4.07
N ASN A 112 9.03 2.42 3.75
CA ASN A 112 10.04 1.48 4.26
C ASN A 112 11.47 1.80 3.76
N THR A 113 11.61 2.51 2.65
CA THR A 113 12.90 2.97 2.12
C THR A 113 12.75 4.40 1.59
N ALA A 114 13.59 5.32 2.08
CA ALA A 114 13.54 6.73 1.70
C ALA A 114 14.95 7.34 1.58
N PRO A 115 15.17 8.28 0.63
CA PRO A 115 16.48 8.89 0.43
C PRO A 115 16.89 9.72 1.65
N ARG A 116 18.03 9.34 2.25
CA ARG A 116 18.57 10.02 3.43
C ARG A 116 19.48 11.21 3.06
N THR A 117 20.08 11.20 1.88
CA THR A 117 20.99 12.26 1.40
C THR A 117 20.23 13.44 0.80
N VAL A 118 20.80 14.65 0.88
CA VAL A 118 20.24 15.84 0.23
C VAL A 118 20.11 15.61 -1.28
N ALA A 119 21.15 15.09 -1.92
CA ALA A 119 21.13 14.79 -3.35
C ALA A 119 20.00 13.81 -3.74
N GLY A 120 19.79 12.74 -2.96
CA GLY A 120 18.72 11.77 -3.21
C GLY A 120 17.32 12.37 -3.05
N ARG A 121 17.11 13.23 -2.04
CA ARG A 121 15.84 13.95 -1.85
C ARG A 121 15.56 14.93 -2.99
N MET A 122 16.56 15.69 -3.42
CA MET A 122 16.43 16.61 -4.57
C MET A 122 16.14 15.86 -5.87
N PHE A 123 16.83 14.73 -6.10
CA PHE A 123 16.56 13.87 -7.24
C PHE A 123 15.14 13.32 -7.22
N LEU A 124 14.67 12.82 -6.08
CA LEU A 124 13.31 12.29 -5.93
C LEU A 124 12.24 13.34 -6.28
N ILE A 125 12.42 14.59 -5.85
CA ILE A 125 11.48 15.69 -6.18
C ILE A 125 11.40 15.89 -7.71
N ILE A 126 12.55 15.99 -8.38
CA ILE A 126 12.61 16.19 -9.83
C ILE A 126 12.01 14.97 -10.56
N TYR A 127 12.40 13.78 -10.13
CA TYR A 127 11.95 12.51 -10.69
C TYR A 127 10.43 12.33 -10.58
N ALA A 128 9.86 12.54 -9.39
CA ALA A 128 8.42 12.39 -9.16
C ALA A 128 7.59 13.46 -9.90
N THR A 129 8.09 14.69 -10.01
CA THR A 129 7.42 15.79 -10.72
C THR A 129 7.15 15.43 -12.19
N ILE A 130 8.08 14.71 -12.83
CA ILE A 130 7.93 14.25 -14.22
C ILE A 130 7.24 12.88 -14.28
N GLY A 131 7.60 11.98 -13.37
CA GLY A 131 7.13 10.59 -13.36
C GLY A 131 5.63 10.44 -13.07
N ILE A 132 5.08 11.21 -12.12
CA ILE A 132 3.66 11.11 -11.75
C ILE A 132 2.74 11.49 -12.94
N PRO A 133 2.95 12.62 -13.66
CA PRO A 133 2.19 12.91 -14.88
C PRO A 133 2.34 11.84 -15.97
N LEU A 134 3.54 11.31 -16.19
CA LEU A 134 3.76 10.24 -17.17
C LEU A 134 2.98 8.97 -16.80
N MET A 135 3.02 8.57 -15.54
CA MET A 135 2.26 7.43 -15.03
C MET A 135 0.74 7.67 -15.16
N ALA A 136 0.27 8.89 -14.86
CA ALA A 136 -1.14 9.25 -15.04
C ALA A 136 -1.59 9.14 -16.51
N MET A 137 -0.79 9.65 -17.45
CA MET A 137 -1.09 9.51 -18.89
C MET A 137 -1.11 8.05 -19.35
N MET A 138 -0.19 7.23 -18.83
CA MET A 138 -0.17 5.79 -19.08
C MET A 138 -1.45 5.13 -18.54
N LEU A 139 -1.84 5.41 -17.30
CA LEU A 139 -3.06 4.87 -16.69
C LEU A 139 -4.33 5.30 -17.44
N MET A 140 -4.41 6.55 -17.94
CA MET A 140 -5.52 7.01 -18.78
C MET A 140 -5.62 6.20 -20.08
N THR A 141 -4.48 6.01 -20.76
CA THR A 141 -4.43 5.25 -22.03
C THR A 141 -4.80 3.78 -21.82
N LEU A 142 -4.28 3.17 -20.76
CA LEU A 142 -4.63 1.81 -20.35
C LEU A 142 -6.11 1.70 -19.97
N GLY A 143 -6.66 2.68 -19.25
CA GLY A 143 -8.06 2.75 -18.84
C GLY A 143 -9.01 2.78 -20.03
N GLU A 144 -8.74 3.61 -21.05
CA GLU A 144 -9.56 3.64 -22.26
C GLU A 144 -9.47 2.32 -23.05
N LYS A 145 -8.27 1.74 -23.16
CA LYS A 145 -8.12 0.42 -23.80
C LYS A 145 -8.87 -0.68 -23.06
N LEU A 146 -8.80 -0.71 -21.73
CA LEU A 146 -9.54 -1.65 -20.87
C LEU A 146 -11.05 -1.49 -21.04
N LYS A 147 -11.56 -0.26 -21.03
CA LYS A 147 -12.98 0.05 -21.26
C LYS A 147 -13.45 -0.45 -22.63
N HIS A 148 -12.67 -0.24 -23.68
CA HIS A 148 -12.98 -0.76 -25.01
C HIS A 148 -12.96 -2.29 -25.05
N MET A 149 -11.98 -2.94 -24.42
CA MET A 149 -11.90 -4.40 -24.33
C MET A 149 -13.11 -4.98 -23.59
N ILE A 150 -13.44 -4.47 -22.39
CA ILE A 150 -14.57 -4.95 -21.59
C ILE A 150 -15.89 -4.78 -22.34
N ARG A 151 -16.11 -3.61 -22.94
CA ARG A 151 -17.32 -3.35 -23.75
C ARG A 151 -17.41 -4.32 -24.93
N SER A 152 -16.30 -4.53 -25.65
CA SER A 152 -16.25 -5.42 -26.81
C SER A 152 -16.47 -6.88 -26.41
N SER A 153 -15.91 -7.31 -25.28
CA SER A 153 -16.12 -8.65 -24.71
C SER A 153 -17.58 -8.87 -24.32
N ILE A 154 -18.22 -7.91 -23.64
CA ILE A 154 -19.64 -8.00 -23.27
C ILE A 154 -20.53 -8.08 -24.51
N ILE A 155 -20.30 -7.23 -25.52
CA ILE A 155 -21.08 -7.26 -26.77
C ILE A 155 -20.89 -8.60 -27.49
N SER A 156 -19.65 -9.09 -27.56
CA SER A 156 -19.32 -10.36 -28.19
C SER A 156 -19.99 -11.52 -27.46
N PHE A 157 -19.97 -11.52 -26.13
CA PHE A 157 -20.63 -12.51 -25.28
C PHE A 157 -22.16 -12.49 -25.47
N GLU A 158 -22.79 -11.30 -25.46
CA GLU A 158 -24.25 -11.20 -25.64
C GLU A 158 -24.71 -11.68 -27.02
N ARG A 159 -23.92 -11.40 -28.07
CA ARG A 159 -24.26 -11.83 -29.43
C ARG A 159 -23.97 -13.30 -29.68
N LYS A 160 -22.78 -13.78 -29.31
CA LYS A 160 -22.32 -15.15 -29.61
C LYS A 160 -22.94 -16.19 -28.67
N ILE A 161 -23.01 -15.90 -27.38
CA ILE A 161 -23.41 -16.87 -26.35
C ILE A 161 -24.89 -16.71 -26.01
N LEU A 162 -25.34 -15.49 -25.68
CA LEU A 162 -26.74 -15.24 -25.32
C LEU A 162 -27.68 -15.05 -26.52
N LYS A 163 -27.13 -15.08 -27.75
CA LYS A 163 -27.86 -14.91 -29.02
C LYS A 163 -28.77 -13.67 -29.04
N ARG A 164 -28.41 -12.60 -28.31
CA ARG A 164 -29.17 -11.35 -28.27
C ARG A 164 -28.79 -10.46 -29.46
N SER A 165 -29.72 -10.26 -30.38
CA SER A 165 -29.52 -9.42 -31.58
C SER A 165 -29.30 -7.93 -31.25
N ARG A 166 -29.84 -7.44 -30.14
CA ARG A 166 -29.68 -6.05 -29.66
C ARG A 166 -29.27 -6.03 -28.18
N PRO A 167 -27.96 -6.01 -27.86
CA PRO A 167 -27.50 -5.94 -26.48
C PRO A 167 -27.95 -4.62 -25.82
N ARG A 168 -28.56 -4.72 -24.63
CA ARG A 168 -29.07 -3.60 -23.82
C ARG A 168 -28.26 -3.45 -22.53
N ASP A 169 -28.25 -2.25 -21.97
CA ASP A 169 -27.63 -1.92 -20.67
C ASP A 169 -26.14 -2.22 -20.59
N ILE A 170 -25.43 -2.11 -21.71
CA ILE A 170 -23.99 -2.43 -21.80
C ILE A 170 -23.20 -1.60 -20.79
N GLN A 171 -23.54 -0.33 -20.56
CA GLN A 171 -22.83 0.53 -19.60
C GLN A 171 -22.92 0.00 -18.17
N ARG A 172 -24.13 -0.33 -17.68
CA ARG A 172 -24.32 -0.89 -16.33
C ARG A 172 -23.59 -2.23 -16.19
N LYS A 173 -23.66 -3.08 -17.22
CA LYS A 173 -22.92 -4.35 -17.25
C LYS A 173 -21.41 -4.15 -17.25
N SER A 174 -20.90 -3.16 -17.98
CA SER A 174 -19.47 -2.83 -17.98
C SER A 174 -19.00 -2.38 -16.60
N VAL A 175 -19.77 -1.54 -15.89
CA VAL A 175 -19.44 -1.12 -14.52
C VAL A 175 -19.38 -2.33 -13.58
N VAL A 176 -20.41 -3.18 -13.59
CA VAL A 176 -20.42 -4.40 -12.77
C VAL A 176 -19.26 -5.33 -13.15
N ALA A 177 -18.97 -5.49 -14.44
CA ALA A 177 -17.85 -6.31 -14.90
C ALA A 177 -16.50 -5.77 -14.41
N VAL A 178 -16.29 -4.45 -14.40
CA VAL A 178 -15.07 -3.84 -13.85
C VAL A 178 -14.91 -4.21 -12.37
N PHE A 179 -15.95 -4.00 -11.54
CA PHE A 179 -15.88 -4.37 -10.12
C PHE A 179 -15.58 -5.85 -9.89
N VAL A 180 -16.25 -6.74 -10.65
CA VAL A 180 -16.02 -8.18 -10.54
C VAL A 180 -14.62 -8.55 -10.99
N ILE A 181 -14.14 -8.00 -12.12
CA ILE A 181 -12.79 -8.26 -12.63
C ILE A 181 -11.74 -7.76 -11.62
N THR A 182 -11.88 -6.56 -11.08
CA THR A 182 -10.95 -6.03 -10.06
C THR A 182 -10.94 -6.93 -8.82
N ALA A 183 -12.10 -7.36 -8.31
CA ALA A 183 -12.16 -8.26 -7.16
C ALA A 183 -11.48 -9.62 -7.45
N VAL A 184 -11.72 -10.21 -8.63
CA VAL A 184 -11.09 -11.46 -9.05
C VAL A 184 -9.58 -11.31 -9.20
N LEU A 185 -9.11 -10.22 -9.83
CA LEU A 185 -7.68 -9.93 -9.98
C LEU A 185 -7.01 -9.74 -8.62
N LEU A 186 -7.71 -9.09 -7.68
CA LEU A 186 -7.21 -8.90 -6.32
C LEU A 186 -7.09 -10.25 -5.57
N CYS A 187 -8.09 -11.12 -5.66
CA CYS A 187 -7.99 -12.47 -5.10
C CYS A 187 -6.87 -13.29 -5.76
N PHE A 188 -6.71 -13.15 -7.08
CA PHE A 188 -5.69 -13.87 -7.83
C PHE A 188 -4.27 -13.44 -7.44
N ILE A 189 -3.99 -12.14 -7.39
CA ILE A 189 -2.66 -11.65 -6.95
C ILE A 189 -2.40 -12.02 -5.48
N SER A 190 -3.43 -12.08 -4.64
CA SER A 190 -3.30 -12.49 -3.24
C SER A 190 -2.97 -13.97 -3.08
N ALA A 191 -3.58 -14.83 -3.91
CA ALA A 191 -3.24 -16.25 -3.95
C ALA A 191 -1.78 -16.47 -4.40
N ILE A 192 -1.31 -15.69 -5.38
CA ILE A 192 0.10 -15.72 -5.79
C ILE A 192 1.00 -15.20 -4.66
N GLY A 193 0.64 -14.09 -4.03
CA GLY A 193 1.40 -13.49 -2.92
C GLY A 193 1.56 -14.42 -1.72
N THR A 194 0.54 -15.21 -1.42
CA THR A 194 0.59 -16.27 -0.39
C THR A 194 1.73 -17.25 -0.63
N ILE A 195 1.95 -17.63 -1.89
CA ILE A 195 3.00 -18.59 -2.28
C ILE A 195 4.38 -17.91 -2.30
N ILE A 196 4.47 -16.69 -2.85
CA ILE A 196 5.75 -15.99 -3.02
C ILE A 196 6.31 -15.50 -1.69
N GLU A 197 5.46 -14.90 -0.86
CA GLU A 197 5.89 -14.20 0.36
C GLU A 197 5.69 -15.04 1.62
N ASN A 198 5.13 -16.25 1.51
CA ASN A 198 4.73 -17.12 2.63
C ASN A 198 3.78 -16.43 3.62
N TRP A 199 2.89 -15.59 3.11
CA TRP A 199 1.85 -14.92 3.91
C TRP A 199 0.55 -15.73 3.91
N ASP A 200 -0.23 -15.64 4.99
CA ASP A 200 -1.61 -16.11 4.96
C ASP A 200 -2.43 -15.34 3.90
N PHE A 201 -3.45 -15.99 3.33
CA PHE A 201 -4.26 -15.38 2.27
C PHE A 201 -4.93 -14.07 2.71
N SER A 202 -5.38 -13.97 3.97
CA SER A 202 -5.98 -12.75 4.52
C SER A 202 -4.99 -11.59 4.56
N LEU A 203 -3.75 -11.86 5.00
CA LEU A 203 -2.67 -10.89 5.01
C LEU A 203 -2.29 -10.49 3.58
N ALA A 204 -2.10 -11.45 2.68
CA ALA A 204 -1.82 -11.17 1.28
C ALA A 204 -2.91 -10.30 0.63
N LEU A 205 -4.19 -10.60 0.90
CA LEU A 205 -5.33 -9.81 0.41
C LEU A 205 -5.30 -8.38 0.93
N TYR A 206 -5.02 -8.20 2.23
CA TYR A 206 -4.84 -6.87 2.84
C TYR A 206 -3.69 -6.10 2.17
N VAL A 207 -2.51 -6.71 2.05
CA VAL A 207 -1.33 -6.04 1.48
C VAL A 207 -1.56 -5.65 0.03
N TRP A 208 -2.07 -6.56 -0.81
CA TRP A 208 -2.34 -6.24 -2.21
C TRP A 208 -3.47 -5.22 -2.38
N PHE A 209 -4.47 -5.21 -1.49
CA PHE A 209 -5.50 -4.18 -1.50
C PHE A 209 -4.90 -2.80 -1.19
N VAL A 210 -4.17 -2.68 -0.08
CA VAL A 210 -3.49 -1.44 0.36
C VAL A 210 -2.51 -0.94 -0.71
N THR A 211 -1.84 -1.85 -1.40
CA THR A 211 -0.89 -1.55 -2.48
C THR A 211 -1.59 -1.04 -3.74
N MET A 212 -2.59 -1.79 -4.25
CA MET A 212 -3.26 -1.47 -5.52
C MET A 212 -4.17 -0.25 -5.41
N THR A 213 -4.66 0.06 -4.21
CA THR A 213 -5.40 1.30 -3.92
C THR A 213 -4.49 2.48 -3.58
N THR A 214 -3.17 2.29 -3.64
CA THR A 214 -2.14 3.30 -3.32
C THR A 214 -2.29 3.92 -1.93
N ILE A 215 -2.83 3.16 -0.96
CA ILE A 215 -2.84 3.56 0.46
C ILE A 215 -1.43 3.45 1.03
N GLY A 216 -0.76 2.32 0.75
CA GLY A 216 0.67 2.13 1.02
C GLY A 216 1.09 2.29 2.49
N PHE A 217 0.45 1.62 3.45
CA PHE A 217 0.83 1.72 4.87
C PHE A 217 2.28 1.32 5.15
N GLY A 218 2.82 0.33 4.43
CA GLY A 218 4.22 -0.09 4.55
C GLY A 218 4.55 -0.93 5.78
N ASP A 219 3.54 -1.35 6.52
CA ASP A 219 3.58 -2.38 7.56
C ASP A 219 4.03 -3.74 7.01
N TYR A 220 3.62 -4.06 5.77
CA TYR A 220 4.13 -5.18 5.00
C TYR A 220 4.46 -4.72 3.57
N VAL A 221 5.66 -5.07 3.12
CA VAL A 221 6.15 -4.71 1.78
C VAL A 221 6.57 -5.97 1.04
N PRO A 222 5.98 -6.26 -0.14
CA PRO A 222 6.39 -7.41 -0.95
C PRO A 222 7.87 -7.29 -1.32
N GLN A 223 8.65 -8.32 -1.01
CA GLN A 223 10.08 -8.31 -1.29
C GLN A 223 10.41 -9.10 -2.57
N GLY A 224 9.46 -9.86 -3.11
CA GLY A 224 9.58 -10.61 -4.36
C GLY A 224 10.48 -11.85 -4.27
N ILE A 225 10.60 -12.57 -5.39
CA ILE A 225 11.31 -13.86 -5.44
C ILE A 225 12.80 -13.73 -5.08
N ALA A 226 13.46 -12.62 -5.44
CA ALA A 226 14.90 -12.43 -5.26
C ALA A 226 15.35 -12.40 -3.78
N SER A 227 14.52 -11.85 -2.90
CA SER A 227 14.76 -11.79 -1.45
C SER A 227 14.35 -13.10 -0.75
N SER A 228 13.24 -13.73 -1.17
CA SER A 228 12.81 -15.04 -0.65
C SER A 228 13.86 -16.13 -0.89
N LEU A 229 14.53 -16.10 -2.04
CA LEU A 229 15.64 -17.00 -2.36
C LEU A 229 16.88 -16.67 -1.54
N CYS A 230 17.24 -15.39 -1.38
CA CYS A 230 18.37 -14.98 -0.53
C CYS A 230 18.16 -15.35 0.95
N GLY A 231 16.92 -15.27 1.47
CA GLY A 231 16.58 -15.69 2.83
C GLY A 231 16.78 -17.19 3.06
N HIS A 232 16.50 -18.02 2.04
CA HIS A 232 16.71 -19.47 2.09
C HIS A 232 18.19 -19.88 2.13
N TYR A 233 19.10 -19.06 1.60
CA TYR A 233 20.56 -19.35 1.63
C TYR A 233 21.25 -18.92 2.93
N ILE A 234 20.56 -18.21 3.82
CA ILE A 234 21.13 -17.77 5.11
C ILE A 234 20.72 -18.73 6.26
N THR A 235 19.73 -19.58 6.04
CA THR A 235 19.23 -20.56 7.04
C THR A 235 19.69 -22.00 6.80
N THR A 236 20.77 -22.23 6.06
CA THR A 236 21.42 -23.55 5.94
C THR A 236 22.90 -23.49 6.27
#